data_AF-A4GVD3-F1
#
_entry.id   AF-A4GVD3-F1
#
_cell.length_a   1.000
_cell.length_b   1.000
_cell.length_c   1.000
_cell.angle_alpha   90.00
_cell.angle_beta   90.00
_cell.angle_gamma   90.00
#
_symmetry.space_group_name_H-M   'P 1'
#
loop_
_entity.id
_entity.type
_entity.pdbx_description
1 polymer ?
#
loop_
_entity_poly.entity_id
_entity_poly.type
_entity_poly.pdbx_seq_one_letter_code
_entity_poly.pdbx_strand_id
1 'polypeptide(L)' 'RTKHIDVRYHFVREIIEEGGVTVKKIHTTENPADMLTKVVIAVKFQHCLDLINIVEH' A
#
# COMPACT_ATOMS: atom_id res chain seq x y z
N ARG A 1 -4.69 -24.47 -3.26
CA ARG A 1 -4.56 -23.23 -4.07
C ARG A 1 -5.98 -22.74 -4.36
N THR A 2 -6.41 -21.62 -3.79
CA THR A 2 -7.80 -21.18 -3.86
C THR A 2 -8.00 -20.37 -5.13
N LYS A 3 -8.99 -20.72 -5.97
CA LYS A 3 -9.23 -20.10 -7.29
C LYS A 3 -9.27 -18.56 -7.26
N HIS A 4 -9.75 -17.97 -6.16
CA HIS A 4 -9.84 -16.51 -6.00
C HIS A 4 -8.48 -15.81 -5.87
N ILE A 5 -7.47 -16.51 -5.36
CA ILE A 5 -6.10 -16.03 -5.25
C ILE A 5 -5.54 -15.99 -6.67
N ASP A 6 -5.53 -17.13 -7.35
CA ASP A 6 -4.89 -17.29 -8.65
C ASP A 6 -5.31 -16.26 -9.69
N VAL A 7 -6.62 -16.04 -9.84
CA VAL A 7 -7.16 -15.09 -10.83
C VAL A 7 -6.68 -13.65 -10.56
N ARG A 8 -6.58 -13.22 -9.30
CA ARG A 8 -6.12 -11.86 -8.96
C ARG A 8 -4.61 -11.68 -9.13
N TYR A 9 -3.84 -12.74 -8.93
CA TYR A 9 -2.37 -12.67 -9.04
C TYR A 9 -1.87 -12.68 -10.49
N HIS A 10 -2.65 -13.19 -11.46
CA HIS A 10 -2.24 -13.19 -12.87
C HIS A 10 -2.04 -11.76 -13.41
N PHE A 11 -3.07 -10.92 -13.31
CA PHE A 11 -3.02 -9.54 -13.79
C PHE A 11 -1.94 -8.69 -13.12
N VAL A 12 -1.82 -8.80 -11.79
CA VAL A 12 -0.82 -8.05 -11.03
C VAL A 12 0.60 -8.49 -11.40
N ARG A 13 0.81 -9.78 -11.65
CA ARG A 13 2.12 -10.30 -12.05
C ARG A 13 2.53 -9.82 -13.44
N GLU A 14 1.61 -9.82 -14.40
CA GLU A 14 1.87 -9.33 -15.77
C GLU A 14 2.36 -7.88 -15.75
N ILE A 15 1.69 -6.97 -15.01
CA ILE A 15 2.10 -5.56 -14.91
C ILE A 15 3.48 -5.40 -14.25
N ILE A 16 3.82 -6.26 -13.29
CA ILE A 16 5.14 -6.25 -12.64
C ILE A 16 6.21 -6.76 -13.62
N GLU A 17 5.93 -7.82 -14.37
CA GLU A 17 6.84 -8.40 -15.36
C GLU A 17 7.08 -7.45 -16.54
N GLU A 18 6.06 -6.71 -16.96
CA GLU A 18 6.17 -5.62 -17.96
C GLU A 18 6.93 -4.39 -17.43
N GLY A 19 7.25 -4.36 -16.14
CA GLY A 19 7.98 -3.25 -15.51
C GLY A 19 7.14 -1.99 -15.28
N GLY A 20 5.82 -2.06 -15.48
CA GLY A 20 4.90 -0.94 -15.28
C GLY A 20 4.76 -0.54 -13.80
N VAL A 21 4.99 -1.48 -12.87
CA VAL A 21 4.93 -1.24 -11.43
C VAL A 21 6.03 -2.00 -10.70
N THR A 22 6.66 -1.35 -9.71
CA THR A 22 7.58 -1.99 -8.77
C THR A 22 6.88 -2.32 -7.45
N VAL A 23 7.00 -3.56 -6.98
CA VAL A 23 6.49 -3.94 -5.65
C VAL A 23 7.58 -3.76 -4.60
N LYS A 24 7.26 -2.99 -3.55
CA LYS A 24 8.13 -2.83 -2.37
C LYS A 24 7.37 -3.22 -1.11
N LYS A 25 8.01 -3.99 -0.25
CA LYS A 25 7.46 -4.29 1.08
C LYS A 25 7.71 -3.08 1.98
N ILE A 26 6.64 -2.47 2.48
CA ILE A 26 6.69 -1.36 3.43
C ILE A 26 6.35 -1.90 4.82
N HIS A 27 7.04 -1.41 5.84
CA HIS A 27 6.76 -1.79 7.23
C HIS A 27 5.39 -1.25 7.66
N THR A 28 4.65 -1.97 8.51
CA THR A 28 3.26 -1.63 8.88
C THR A 28 3.11 -0.26 9.54
N THR A 29 4.16 0.25 10.20
CA THR A 29 4.16 1.61 10.77
C THR A 29 4.36 2.68 9.70
N GLU A 30 5.06 2.33 8.62
CA GLU A 30 5.44 3.23 7.53
C GLU A 30 4.51 3.12 6.31
N ASN A 31 3.40 2.39 6.42
CA ASN A 31 2.47 2.21 5.33
C ASN A 31 1.36 3.29 5.40
N PRO A 32 1.40 4.34 4.57
CA PRO A 32 0.40 5.39 4.62
C PRO A 32 -1.02 4.89 4.28
N ALA A 33 -1.14 3.80 3.50
CA ALA A 33 -2.46 3.22 3.18
C ALA A 33 -3.19 2.65 4.41
N ASP A 34 -2.50 2.46 5.54
CA ASP A 34 -3.13 2.03 6.78
C ASP A 34 -4.20 3.03 7.24
N MET A 35 -4.02 4.34 7.02
CA MET A 35 -5.04 5.33 7.41
C MET A 35 -6.36 5.22 6.62
N LEU A 36 -6.30 4.64 5.42
CA LEU A 36 -7.47 4.46 4.55
C LEU A 36 -8.18 3.12 4.79
N THR A 37 -7.49 2.16 5.39
CA THR A 37 -7.97 0.77 5.52
C THR A 37 -8.20 0.34 6.95
N LYS A 38 -7.72 1.11 7.94
CA LYS A 38 -7.82 0.80 9.36
C LYS A 38 -8.25 2.04 10.14
N VAL A 39 -8.88 1.79 11.30
CA VAL A 39 -9.05 2.83 12.31
C VAL A 39 -7.68 3.07 12.96
N VAL A 40 -7.05 4.19 12.64
CA VAL A 40 -5.74 4.59 13.18
C VAL A 40 -5.90 5.71 14.20
N ILE A 41 -5.09 5.70 15.26
CA ILE A 41 -5.05 6.81 16.24
C ILE A 41 -4.44 8.06 15.61
N ALA A 42 -4.78 9.25 16.14
CA ALA A 42 -4.37 10.54 15.59
C ALA A 42 -2.86 10.65 15.30
N VAL A 43 -2.00 10.11 16.17
CA VAL A 43 -0.54 10.11 15.98
C VAL A 43 -0.14 9.32 14.73
N LYS A 44 -0.73 8.14 14.51
CA LYS A 44 -0.46 7.33 13.31
C LYS A 44 -1.07 7.95 12.06
N PHE A 45 -2.21 8.64 12.19
CA PHE A 45 -2.81 9.39 11.10
C PHE A 45 -1.88 10.51 10.62
N GLN A 46 -1.33 11.32 11.54
CA GLN A 46 -0.37 12.37 11.22
C GLN A 46 0.87 11.80 10.53
N HIS A 47 1.46 10.73 11.09
CA HIS A 47 2.60 10.04 10.46
C HIS A 47 2.28 9.59 9.02
N CYS A 48 1.07 9.07 8.77
CA CYS A 48 0.65 8.67 7.43
C CYS A 48 0.52 9.87 6.48
N LEU A 49 0.07 11.04 6.96
CA LEU A 49 -0.01 12.27 6.16
C LEU A 49 1.38 12.79 5.79
N ASP A 50 2.32 12.74 6.73
CA ASP A 50 3.71 13.16 6.51
C ASP A 50 4.36 12.27 5.44
N LEU A 51 4.13 10.94 5.48
CA LEU A 51 4.64 9.99 4.49
C LEU A 51 4.14 10.23 3.06
N ILE A 52 2.98 10.88 2.90
CA ILE A 52 2.42 11.21 1.58
C ILE A 52 2.54 12.69 1.22
N ASN A 53 3.26 13.46 2.04
CA ASN A 53 3.51 14.90 1.85
C ASN A 53 2.22 15.72 1.64
N ILE A 54 1.11 15.37 2.30
CA ILE A 54 -0.13 16.15 2.20
C ILE A 54 -0.07 17.42 3.06
N VAL A 55 0.79 17.46 4.07
CA VAL A 55 0.92 18.61 4.96
C VAL A 55 2.08 19.47 4.47
N GLU A 56 1.77 20.46 3.63
CA GLU A 56 2.73 21.53 3.32
C GLU A 56 2.92 22.44 4.55
N HIS A 57 4.16 22.81 4.82
CA HIS A 57 4.54 23.89 5.74
C HIS A 57 4.69 25.20 4.98
#